data_AF-G7LJZ5-F1
#
_entry.id   AF-G7LJZ5-F1
#
_cell.length_a   1.000
_cell.length_b   1.000
_cell.length_c   1.000
_cell.angle_alpha   90.00
_cell.angle_beta   90.00
_cell.angle_gamma   90.00
#
_symmetry.space_group_name_H-M   'P 1'
#
loop_
_entity.id
_entity.type
_entity.pdbx_description
1 polymer ?
#
loop_
_entity_poly.entity_id
_entity_poly.type
_entity_poly.pdbx_seq_one_letter_code
_entity_poly.pdbx_strand_id
1 'polypeptide(L)'
;MTTCSVDVPTMWQRYSRLKLSLSLYQCLPWRQTPEQRAAFAGQVARQWRLEAAIRDRAQRQGIDAPRQNSGDAQYLLRSYFADEQDWQNALQREGIDAVGLSQALVHETLLTAMLENVADQAPEVSEREIDAWYRHNAHRFQRPEQRLAHHLLLVIDDTQADCDSVTVTERIATLRRRLQTDPRRFPRLAGRFSECPTALEGGKIGWVSRGMLYPALDSQLFSLAANDLSPVVESPMGLHVLWCEEIRPASELPKADALAQIRRQWREKRRQQYQRQWLAEILR
;
A
#
# COMPACT_ATOMS: atom_id res chain seq x y z
N MET A 1 14.68 20.42 51.99
CA MET A 1 13.64 19.66 51.26
C MET A 1 13.25 20.48 50.04
N THR A 2 13.94 20.24 48.93
CA THR A 2 13.71 20.97 47.68
C THR A 2 12.58 20.24 46.96
N THR A 3 11.40 20.85 46.95
CA THR A 3 10.24 20.35 46.22
C THR A 3 10.57 20.27 44.73
N CYS A 4 10.58 19.07 44.15
CA CYS A 4 10.58 18.88 42.71
C CYS A 4 9.35 19.61 42.13
N SER A 5 9.59 20.72 41.43
CA SER A 5 8.61 21.30 40.51
C SER A 5 8.31 20.24 39.46
N VAL A 6 7.09 19.69 39.47
CA VAL A 6 6.62 18.85 38.36
C VAL A 6 6.33 19.82 37.22
N ASP A 7 7.28 19.96 36.30
CA ASP A 7 7.14 20.88 35.17
C ASP A 7 5.85 20.58 34.40
N VAL A 8 4.96 21.57 34.35
CA VAL A 8 3.67 21.46 33.65
C VAL A 8 3.95 21.29 32.15
N PRO A 9 3.39 20.24 31.49
CA PRO A 9 3.61 20.03 30.07
C PRO A 9 3.15 21.22 29.24
N THR A 10 4.00 21.63 28.30
CA THR A 10 3.71 22.66 27.28
C THR A 10 2.58 22.22 26.33
N MET A 11 2.02 23.16 25.57
CA MET A 11 0.90 22.88 24.66
C MET A 11 1.23 21.82 23.60
N TRP A 12 2.43 21.91 23.00
CA TRP A 12 2.86 20.91 22.01
C TRP A 12 3.10 19.53 22.67
N GLN A 13 3.53 19.47 23.93
CA GLN A 13 3.71 18.20 24.64
C GLN A 13 2.38 17.50 24.92
N ARG A 14 1.35 18.26 25.32
CA ARG A 14 -0.03 17.76 25.48
C ARG A 14 -0.59 17.24 24.16
N TYR A 15 -0.42 18.00 23.09
CA TYR A 15 -0.85 17.61 21.75
C TYR A 15 -0.10 16.36 21.24
N SER A 16 1.22 16.33 21.37
CA SER A 16 2.07 15.18 21.00
C SER A 16 1.67 13.92 21.78
N ARG A 17 1.32 14.03 23.07
CA ARG A 17 0.78 12.92 23.87
C ARG A 17 -0.55 12.40 23.30
N LEU A 18 -1.50 13.28 22.99
CA LEU A 18 -2.79 12.87 22.41
C LEU A 18 -2.58 12.14 21.07
N LYS A 19 -1.76 12.72 20.18
CA LYS A 19 -1.40 12.12 18.89
C LYS A 19 -0.72 10.77 19.04
N LEU A 20 0.25 10.65 19.95
CA LEU A 20 1.00 9.42 20.16
C LEU A 20 0.09 8.29 20.68
N SER A 21 -0.85 8.60 21.58
CA SER A 21 -1.81 7.61 22.08
C SER A 21 -2.70 7.06 20.96
N LEU A 22 -3.25 7.95 20.13
CA LEU A 22 -4.10 7.56 19.01
C LEU A 22 -3.33 6.74 17.97
N SER A 23 -2.08 7.11 17.68
CA SER A 23 -1.23 6.35 16.75
C SER A 23 -0.84 4.96 17.26
N LEU A 24 -0.57 4.80 18.56
CA LEU A 24 -0.08 3.53 19.12
C LEU A 24 -1.18 2.58 19.57
N TYR A 25 -2.28 3.13 20.10
CA TYR A 25 -3.33 2.36 20.77
C TYR A 25 -4.72 2.53 20.15
N GLN A 26 -4.84 3.38 19.12
CA GLN A 26 -6.13 3.72 18.49
C GLN A 26 -7.18 4.23 19.51
N CYS A 27 -6.70 4.81 20.62
CA CYS A 27 -7.57 5.34 21.68
C CYS A 27 -6.92 6.55 22.35
N LEU A 28 -7.74 7.34 23.04
CA LEU A 28 -7.30 8.53 23.79
C LEU A 28 -6.53 8.13 25.05
N PRO A 29 -5.61 8.99 25.56
CA PRO A 29 -4.76 8.65 26.71
C PRO A 29 -5.52 8.14 27.95
N TRP A 30 -6.72 8.66 28.22
CA TRP A 30 -7.56 8.26 29.36
C TRP A 30 -8.41 7.01 29.10
N ARG A 31 -8.43 6.47 27.88
CA ARG A 31 -9.11 5.21 27.52
C ARG A 31 -8.16 4.01 27.49
N GLN A 32 -6.87 4.22 27.76
CA GLN A 32 -5.86 3.16 27.80
C GLN A 32 -6.06 2.19 28.99
N THR A 33 -5.73 0.91 28.78
CA THR A 33 -5.68 -0.10 29.84
C THR A 33 -4.53 0.18 30.82
N PRO A 34 -4.52 -0.41 32.03
CA PRO A 34 -3.41 -0.27 32.97
C PRO A 34 -2.04 -0.62 32.38
N GLU A 35 -1.96 -1.68 31.59
CA GLU A 35 -0.73 -2.16 30.93
C GLU A 35 -0.27 -1.16 29.86
N GLN A 36 -1.21 -0.67 29.04
CA GLN A 36 -0.92 0.35 28.03
C GLN A 36 -0.41 1.64 28.68
N ARG A 37 -1.05 2.11 29.76
CA ARG A 37 -0.64 3.33 30.49
C ARG A 37 0.78 3.22 31.05
N ALA A 38 1.15 2.06 31.57
CA ALA A 38 2.49 1.82 32.11
C ALA A 38 3.58 1.95 31.02
N ALA A 39 3.36 1.36 29.85
CA ALA A 39 4.28 1.47 28.72
C ALA A 39 4.29 2.88 28.09
N PHE A 40 3.12 3.52 28.05
CA PHE A 40 2.92 4.80 27.36
C PHE A 40 3.74 5.94 27.96
N ALA A 41 3.88 6.01 29.28
CA ALA A 41 4.68 7.06 29.94
C ALA A 41 6.14 7.10 29.42
N GLY A 42 6.77 5.93 29.26
CA GLY A 42 8.12 5.84 28.72
C GLY A 42 8.20 6.21 27.24
N GLN A 43 7.16 5.91 26.46
CA GLN A 43 7.08 6.29 25.04
C GLN A 43 6.91 7.82 24.88
N VAL A 44 6.04 8.44 25.70
CA VAL A 44 5.84 9.90 25.72
C VAL A 44 7.13 10.61 26.07
N ALA A 45 7.85 10.16 27.09
CA ALA A 45 9.13 10.77 27.48
C ALA A 45 10.18 10.71 26.35
N ARG A 46 10.27 9.58 25.64
CA ARG A 46 11.16 9.45 24.46
C ARG A 46 10.73 10.35 23.31
N GLN A 47 9.42 10.43 23.03
CA GLN A 47 8.86 11.29 22.00
C GLN A 47 9.17 12.76 22.28
N TRP A 48 8.92 13.23 23.51
CA TRP A 48 9.18 14.61 23.89
C TRP A 48 10.68 14.95 23.87
N ARG A 49 11.56 14.03 24.29
CA ARG A 49 13.01 14.23 24.19
C ARG A 49 13.44 14.43 22.74
N LEU A 50 12.92 13.59 21.83
CA LEU A 50 13.22 13.68 20.41
C LEU A 50 12.72 14.98 19.79
N GLU A 51 11.44 15.31 19.97
CA GLU A 51 10.85 16.53 19.44
C GLU A 51 11.52 17.80 20.00
N ALA A 52 11.88 17.82 21.29
CA ALA A 52 12.61 18.92 21.89
C ALA A 52 14.01 19.09 21.30
N ALA A 53 14.73 18.00 21.03
CA ALA A 53 16.06 18.03 20.40
C ALA A 53 15.98 18.56 18.95
N ILE A 54 14.99 18.13 18.17
CA ILE A 54 14.76 18.63 16.81
C ILE A 54 14.44 20.13 16.84
N ARG A 55 13.54 20.55 17.73
CA ARG A 55 13.16 21.97 17.89
C ARG A 55 14.35 22.84 18.26
N ASP A 56 15.16 22.42 19.23
CA ASP A 56 16.36 23.15 19.64
C ASP A 56 17.37 23.27 18.47
N ARG A 57 17.55 22.20 17.68
CA ARG A 57 18.42 22.27 16.49
C ARG A 57 17.87 23.23 15.44
N ALA A 58 16.56 23.22 15.19
CA ALA A 58 15.89 24.13 14.27
C ALA A 58 16.11 25.60 14.67
N GLN A 59 15.91 25.92 15.96
CA GLN A 59 16.15 27.25 16.50
C GLN A 59 17.60 27.72 16.34
N ARG A 60 18.57 26.85 16.62
CA ARG A 60 20.01 27.16 16.45
C ARG A 60 20.39 27.41 15.00
N GLN A 61 19.67 26.81 14.05
CA GLN A 61 19.91 26.97 12.61
C GLN A 61 19.06 28.09 11.98
N GLY A 62 18.21 28.76 12.76
CA GLY A 62 17.32 29.80 12.25
C GLY A 62 16.27 29.26 11.27
N ILE A 63 15.85 28.00 11.43
CA ILE A 63 14.75 27.42 10.66
C ILE A 63 13.44 27.88 11.27
N ASP A 64 12.60 28.54 10.46
CA ASP A 64 11.28 29.01 10.86
C ASP A 64 10.17 28.04 10.44
N ALA A 65 9.10 28.00 11.24
CA ALA A 65 7.89 27.27 10.90
C ALA A 65 7.18 27.95 9.71
N PRO A 66 6.83 27.20 8.63
CA PRO A 66 6.02 27.75 7.55
C PRO A 66 4.68 28.30 8.06
N ARG A 67 4.29 29.49 7.61
CA ARG A 67 3.06 30.18 8.05
C ARG A 67 1.77 29.56 7.51
N GLN A 68 1.86 28.75 6.46
CA GLN A 68 0.73 28.09 5.79
C GLN A 68 0.99 26.58 5.84
N ASN A 69 -0.06 25.80 6.19
CA ASN A 69 -0.14 24.32 6.24
C ASN A 69 -0.47 23.69 7.62
N SER A 70 -1.15 24.41 8.53
CA SER A 70 -1.64 23.81 9.78
C SER A 70 -2.87 22.90 9.61
N GLY A 71 -3.56 22.97 8.46
CA GLY A 71 -4.80 22.24 8.20
C GLY A 71 -4.60 20.73 7.99
N ASP A 72 -3.58 20.35 7.23
CA ASP A 72 -3.31 18.94 6.90
C ASP A 72 -2.81 18.14 8.10
N ALA A 73 -2.05 18.79 9.00
CA ALA A 73 -1.49 18.17 10.20
C ALA A 73 -2.57 17.62 11.15
N GLN A 74 -3.76 18.23 11.16
CA GLN A 74 -4.88 17.78 11.98
C GLN A 74 -5.76 16.73 11.29
N TYR A 75 -5.68 16.58 9.97
CA TYR A 75 -6.66 15.80 9.21
C TYR A 75 -6.77 14.36 9.70
N LEU A 76 -5.62 13.66 9.80
CA LEU A 76 -5.57 12.28 10.30
C LEU A 76 -5.95 12.16 11.77
N LEU A 77 -5.69 13.19 12.58
CA LEU A 77 -6.03 13.17 13.99
C LEU A 77 -7.54 13.36 14.19
N ARG A 78 -8.13 14.28 13.43
CA ARG A 78 -9.57 14.56 13.43
C ARG A 78 -10.40 13.36 12.97
N SER A 79 -9.87 12.49 12.10
CA SER A 79 -10.60 11.29 11.68
C SER A 79 -10.82 10.26 12.80
N TYR A 80 -10.16 10.40 13.96
CA TYR A 80 -10.43 9.55 15.14
C TYR A 80 -11.63 10.01 15.98
N PHE A 81 -12.20 11.18 15.67
CA PHE A 81 -13.30 11.77 16.42
C PHE A 81 -14.59 11.71 15.60
N ALA A 82 -15.72 11.52 16.29
CA ALA A 82 -17.02 11.38 15.62
C ALA A 82 -17.48 12.69 14.97
N ASP A 83 -17.21 13.81 15.65
CA ASP A 83 -17.58 15.15 15.23
C ASP A 83 -16.64 16.21 15.83
N GLU A 84 -16.85 17.47 15.46
CA GLU A 84 -16.07 18.60 15.97
C GLU A 84 -16.21 18.79 17.48
N GLN A 85 -17.35 18.42 18.07
CA GLN A 85 -17.56 18.57 19.51
C GLN A 85 -16.71 17.56 20.30
N ASP A 86 -16.63 16.31 19.86
CA ASP A 86 -15.78 15.27 20.45
C ASP A 86 -14.29 15.65 20.37
N TRP A 87 -13.87 16.22 19.24
CA TRP A 87 -12.54 16.81 19.07
C TRP A 87 -12.24 17.92 20.08
N GLN A 88 -13.13 18.92 20.18
CA GLN A 88 -12.96 20.04 21.11
C GLN A 88 -12.96 19.58 22.57
N ASN A 89 -13.83 18.62 22.92
CA ASN A 89 -13.87 18.03 24.26
C ASN A 89 -12.55 17.32 24.61
N ALA A 90 -11.95 16.61 23.65
CA ALA A 90 -10.68 15.93 23.86
C ALA A 90 -9.51 16.90 24.05
N LEU A 91 -9.46 17.98 23.25
CA LEU A 91 -8.48 19.06 23.43
C LEU A 91 -8.64 19.75 24.79
N GLN A 92 -9.87 20.11 25.15
CA GLN A 92 -10.18 20.76 26.43
C GLN A 92 -9.78 19.87 27.62
N ARG A 93 -9.97 18.55 27.50
CA ARG A 93 -9.57 17.57 28.53
C ARG A 93 -8.05 17.46 28.70
N GLU A 94 -7.28 17.61 27.62
CA GLU A 94 -5.82 17.77 27.69
C GLU A 94 -5.39 19.19 28.07
N GLY A 95 -6.35 20.12 28.24
CA GLY A 95 -6.10 21.52 28.56
C GLY A 95 -5.46 22.30 27.42
N ILE A 96 -5.80 21.94 26.18
CA ILE A 96 -5.37 22.61 24.95
C ILE A 96 -6.52 23.51 24.49
N ASP A 97 -6.34 24.82 24.54
CA ASP A 97 -7.27 25.80 23.98
C ASP A 97 -6.91 26.10 22.51
N ALA A 98 -7.68 26.96 21.84
CA ALA A 98 -7.45 27.31 20.44
C ALA A 98 -6.06 27.91 20.19
N VAL A 99 -5.56 28.73 21.12
CA VAL A 99 -4.22 29.33 21.03
C VAL A 99 -3.15 28.26 21.21
N GLY A 100 -3.30 27.39 22.21
CA GLY A 100 -2.39 26.28 22.47
C GLY A 100 -2.36 25.25 21.34
N LEU A 101 -3.50 24.98 20.71
CA LEU A 101 -3.57 24.16 19.51
C LEU A 101 -2.76 24.80 18.38
N SER A 102 -2.95 26.10 18.12
CA SER A 102 -2.16 26.83 17.12
C SER A 102 -0.65 26.73 17.39
N GLN A 103 -0.23 26.92 18.65
CA GLN A 103 1.17 26.75 19.06
C GLN A 103 1.69 25.32 18.85
N ALA A 104 0.88 24.31 19.14
CA ALA A 104 1.24 22.91 18.92
C ALA A 104 1.44 22.60 17.43
N LEU A 105 0.59 23.13 16.56
CA LEU A 105 0.73 22.96 15.11
C LEU A 105 1.96 23.68 14.56
N VAL A 106 2.27 24.89 15.05
CA VAL A 106 3.50 25.60 14.70
C VAL A 106 4.73 24.79 15.07
N HIS A 107 4.69 24.11 16.22
CA HIS A 107 5.75 23.16 16.60
C HIS A 107 5.84 22.00 15.61
N GLU A 108 4.72 21.38 15.20
CA GLU A 108 4.75 20.29 14.21
C GLU A 108 5.28 20.71 12.83
N THR A 109 4.88 21.88 12.35
CA THR A 109 5.37 22.40 11.07
C THR A 109 6.85 22.76 11.15
N LEU A 110 7.35 23.23 12.29
CA LEU A 110 8.78 23.43 12.54
C LEU A 110 9.54 22.10 12.51
N LEU A 111 9.04 21.06 13.19
CA LEU A 111 9.68 19.74 13.16
C LEU A 111 9.76 19.19 11.73
N THR A 112 8.67 19.31 10.97
CA THR A 112 8.60 18.88 9.57
C THR A 112 9.57 19.66 8.70
N ALA A 113 9.59 20.99 8.82
CA ALA A 113 10.51 21.85 8.09
C ALA A 113 11.98 21.53 8.40
N MET A 114 12.30 21.27 9.67
CA MET A 114 13.65 20.87 10.06
C MET A 114 14.05 19.51 9.49
N LEU A 115 13.14 18.52 9.52
CA LEU A 115 13.38 17.21 8.93
C LEU A 115 13.56 17.30 7.41
N GLU A 116 12.74 18.08 6.71
CA GLU A 116 12.90 18.33 5.27
C GLU A 116 14.22 19.04 4.95
N ASN A 117 14.58 20.07 5.71
CA ASN A 117 15.87 20.74 5.57
C ASN A 117 17.06 19.80 5.75
N VAL A 118 16.98 18.86 6.70
CA VAL A 118 17.99 17.80 6.88
C VAL A 118 17.98 16.85 5.69
N ALA A 119 16.81 16.43 5.19
CA ALA A 119 16.72 15.56 4.02
C ALA A 119 17.29 16.21 2.76
N ASP A 120 17.12 17.52 2.57
CA ASP A 120 17.67 18.29 1.45
C ASP A 120 19.20 18.35 1.45
N GLN A 121 19.84 18.14 2.61
CA GLN A 121 21.30 18.05 2.75
C GLN A 121 21.86 16.66 2.44
N ALA A 122 20.99 15.67 2.18
CA ALA A 122 21.44 14.32 1.86
C ALA A 122 22.28 14.32 0.57
N PRO A 123 23.42 13.60 0.53
CA PRO A 123 24.25 13.51 -0.66
C PRO A 123 23.46 13.03 -1.88
N GLU A 124 23.69 13.65 -3.04
CA GLU A 124 23.07 13.20 -4.29
C GLU A 124 23.54 11.78 -4.67
N VAL A 125 22.65 11.06 -5.34
CA VAL A 125 22.92 9.69 -5.78
C VAL A 125 23.75 9.73 -7.07
N SER A 126 24.80 8.91 -7.13
CA SER A 126 25.67 8.85 -8.30
C SER A 126 24.93 8.30 -9.53
N GLU A 127 24.87 9.09 -10.61
CA GLU A 127 24.32 8.65 -11.90
C GLU A 127 25.03 7.41 -12.43
N ARG A 128 26.34 7.28 -12.20
CA ARG A 128 27.11 6.11 -12.60
C ARG A 128 26.66 4.83 -11.87
N GLU A 129 26.31 4.95 -10.60
CA GLU A 129 25.79 3.82 -9.80
C GLU A 129 24.39 3.42 -10.28
N ILE A 130 23.54 4.41 -10.56
CA ILE A 130 22.19 4.19 -11.12
C ILE A 130 22.28 3.45 -12.46
N ASP A 131 23.12 3.93 -13.37
CA ASP A 131 23.33 3.31 -14.69
C ASP A 131 23.92 1.91 -14.60
N ALA A 132 24.91 1.70 -13.71
CA ALA A 132 25.49 0.39 -13.48
C ALA A 132 24.43 -0.58 -12.92
N TRP A 133 23.63 -0.14 -11.96
CA TRP A 133 22.59 -0.96 -11.37
C TRP A 133 21.49 -1.30 -12.37
N TYR A 134 21.02 -0.34 -13.17
CA TYR A 134 20.03 -0.59 -14.22
C TYR A 134 20.51 -1.66 -15.20
N ARG A 135 21.77 -1.60 -15.66
CA ARG A 135 22.33 -2.60 -16.59
C ARG A 135 22.26 -4.04 -16.04
N HIS A 136 22.50 -4.22 -14.74
CA HIS A 136 22.41 -5.53 -14.09
C HIS A 136 20.96 -5.94 -13.74
N ASN A 137 20.00 -5.01 -13.81
CA ASN A 137 18.62 -5.20 -13.36
C ASN A 137 17.58 -4.84 -14.44
N ALA A 138 17.98 -4.75 -15.71
CA ALA A 138 17.11 -4.30 -16.80
C ALA A 138 15.84 -5.16 -16.92
N HIS A 139 15.94 -6.46 -16.65
CA HIS A 139 14.82 -7.40 -16.61
C HIS A 139 13.67 -6.96 -15.67
N ARG A 140 13.96 -6.18 -14.63
CA ARG A 140 12.94 -5.67 -13.68
C ARG A 140 12.08 -4.54 -14.26
N PHE A 141 12.54 -3.94 -15.35
CA PHE A 141 11.84 -2.87 -16.06
C PHE A 141 11.14 -3.38 -17.32
N GLN A 142 11.02 -4.70 -17.43
CA GLN A 142 10.23 -5.35 -18.47
C GLN A 142 8.87 -5.70 -17.89
N ARG A 143 7.80 -5.22 -18.53
CA ARG A 143 6.48 -5.78 -18.34
C ARG A 143 6.41 -7.04 -19.19
N PRO A 144 6.19 -8.23 -18.61
CA PRO A 144 5.99 -9.43 -19.41
C PRO A 144 4.72 -9.31 -20.25
N GLU A 145 4.61 -10.15 -21.28
CA GLU A 145 3.34 -10.33 -22.01
C GLU A 145 2.24 -10.74 -21.03
N GLN A 146 1.06 -10.13 -21.16
CA GLN A 146 -0.11 -10.48 -20.39
C GLN A 146 -1.29 -10.77 -21.31
N ARG A 147 -2.15 -11.69 -20.89
CA ARG A 147 -3.38 -12.03 -21.61
C ARG A 147 -4.58 -11.73 -20.73
N LEU A 148 -5.52 -10.95 -21.25
CA LEU A 148 -6.81 -10.76 -20.59
C LEU A 148 -7.62 -12.04 -20.80
N ALA A 149 -7.73 -12.83 -19.75
CA ALA A 149 -8.24 -14.19 -19.84
C ALA A 149 -9.57 -14.35 -19.13
N HIS A 150 -10.41 -15.21 -19.72
CA HIS A 150 -11.58 -15.79 -19.07
C HIS A 150 -11.44 -17.31 -19.07
N HIS A 151 -12.04 -17.97 -18.10
CA HIS A 151 -12.14 -19.43 -18.08
C HIS A 151 -13.53 -19.94 -17.66
N LEU A 152 -13.83 -21.13 -18.16
CA LEU A 152 -15.01 -21.91 -17.78
C LEU A 152 -14.49 -23.28 -17.38
N LEU A 153 -14.70 -23.63 -16.11
CA LEU A 153 -14.33 -24.93 -15.52
C LEU A 153 -15.60 -25.75 -15.30
N LEU A 154 -15.58 -27.01 -15.75
CA LEU A 154 -16.48 -28.06 -15.26
C LEU A 154 -15.65 -29.11 -14.53
N VAL A 155 -16.03 -29.41 -13.28
CA VAL A 155 -15.39 -30.40 -12.42
C VAL A 155 -15.84 -31.79 -12.84
N ILE A 156 -14.91 -32.74 -12.85
CA ILE A 156 -15.22 -34.16 -13.00
C ILE A 156 -15.28 -34.76 -11.59
N ASP A 157 -16.41 -35.39 -11.27
CA ASP A 157 -16.61 -36.14 -10.02
C ASP A 157 -17.41 -37.41 -10.33
N ASP A 158 -16.70 -38.52 -10.49
CA ASP A 158 -17.29 -39.82 -10.81
C ASP A 158 -18.18 -40.38 -9.67
N THR A 159 -18.21 -39.73 -8.50
CA THR A 159 -19.10 -40.11 -7.39
C THR A 159 -20.49 -39.48 -7.48
N GLN A 160 -20.68 -38.49 -8.35
CA GLN A 160 -21.94 -37.78 -8.56
C GLN A 160 -22.55 -38.11 -9.93
N ALA A 161 -23.86 -38.38 -9.95
CA ALA A 161 -24.60 -38.49 -11.20
C ALA A 161 -24.53 -37.14 -11.97
N ASP A 162 -24.36 -37.19 -13.29
CA ASP A 162 -24.22 -36.04 -14.21
C ASP A 162 -22.88 -35.26 -14.15
N CYS A 163 -21.92 -35.74 -13.35
CA CYS A 163 -20.56 -35.18 -13.22
C CYS A 163 -19.46 -36.18 -13.62
N ASP A 164 -19.83 -37.33 -14.19
CA ASP A 164 -18.87 -38.29 -14.73
C ASP A 164 -18.11 -37.70 -15.94
N SER A 165 -16.92 -38.25 -16.19
CA SER A 165 -16.03 -37.77 -17.26
C SER A 165 -16.70 -37.67 -18.64
N VAL A 166 -17.58 -38.62 -19.01
CA VAL A 166 -18.23 -38.61 -20.33
C VAL A 166 -19.23 -37.45 -20.41
N THR A 167 -20.12 -37.33 -19.42
CA THR A 167 -21.12 -36.28 -19.37
C THR A 167 -20.50 -34.89 -19.34
N VAL A 168 -19.46 -34.69 -18.51
CA VAL A 168 -18.75 -33.42 -18.40
C VAL A 168 -18.04 -33.06 -19.70
N THR A 169 -17.43 -34.03 -20.38
CA THR A 169 -16.77 -33.85 -21.69
C THR A 169 -17.76 -33.38 -22.75
N GLU A 170 -18.94 -34.01 -22.85
CA GLU A 170 -19.97 -33.62 -23.81
C GLU A 170 -20.53 -32.22 -23.54
N ARG A 171 -20.75 -31.91 -22.25
CA ARG A 171 -21.24 -30.60 -21.80
C ARG A 171 -20.24 -29.50 -22.15
N ILE A 172 -18.97 -29.65 -21.79
CA ILE A 172 -17.96 -28.62 -22.06
C ILE A 172 -17.69 -28.46 -23.56
N ALA A 173 -17.70 -29.56 -24.33
CA ALA A 173 -17.60 -29.50 -25.79
C ALA A 173 -18.76 -28.72 -26.41
N THR A 174 -19.98 -28.90 -25.88
CA THR A 174 -21.17 -28.14 -26.32
C THR A 174 -21.05 -26.65 -25.99
N LEU A 175 -20.60 -26.31 -24.79
CA LEU A 175 -20.36 -24.92 -24.38
C LEU A 175 -19.29 -24.28 -25.27
N ARG A 176 -18.19 -24.98 -25.52
CA ARG A 176 -17.13 -24.52 -26.43
C ARG A 176 -17.66 -24.24 -27.84
N ARG A 177 -18.44 -25.15 -28.43
CA ARG A 177 -19.07 -24.91 -29.76
C ARG A 177 -19.93 -23.65 -29.78
N ARG A 178 -20.69 -23.40 -28.70
CA ARG A 178 -21.48 -22.17 -28.57
C ARG A 178 -20.59 -20.93 -28.47
N LEU A 179 -19.45 -21.03 -27.80
CA LEU A 179 -18.48 -19.93 -27.70
C LEU A 179 -17.74 -19.69 -29.02
N GLN A 180 -17.46 -20.73 -29.80
CA GLN A 180 -16.83 -20.58 -31.12
C GLN A 180 -17.66 -19.74 -32.10
N THR A 181 -18.99 -19.73 -31.95
CA THR A 181 -19.85 -18.88 -32.79
C THR A 181 -19.84 -17.41 -32.36
N ASP A 182 -19.66 -17.15 -31.07
CA ASP A 182 -19.62 -15.81 -30.49
C ASP A 182 -18.95 -15.85 -29.09
N PRO A 183 -17.63 -15.58 -29.02
CA PRO A 183 -16.89 -15.60 -27.75
C PRO A 183 -17.42 -14.57 -26.74
N ARG A 184 -18.13 -13.53 -27.16
CA ARG A 184 -18.69 -12.53 -26.23
C ARG A 184 -19.80 -13.09 -25.34
N ARG A 185 -20.28 -14.30 -25.63
CA ARG A 185 -21.21 -15.04 -24.76
C ARG A 185 -20.52 -15.69 -23.56
N PHE A 186 -19.17 -15.64 -23.49
CA PHE A 186 -18.38 -16.24 -22.43
C PHE A 186 -18.86 -15.85 -21.04
N PRO A 187 -19.04 -14.54 -20.71
CA PRO A 187 -19.45 -14.14 -19.37
C PRO A 187 -20.78 -14.78 -18.93
N ARG A 188 -21.74 -14.85 -19.84
CA ARG A 188 -23.05 -15.45 -19.57
C ARG A 188 -22.97 -16.96 -19.41
N LEU A 189 -22.20 -17.65 -20.23
CA LEU A 189 -22.07 -19.11 -20.15
C LEU A 189 -21.24 -19.52 -18.93
N ALA A 190 -20.15 -18.83 -18.64
CA ALA A 190 -19.35 -19.06 -17.44
C ALA A 190 -20.18 -18.80 -16.17
N GLY A 191 -20.90 -17.67 -16.09
CA GLY A 191 -21.74 -17.40 -14.91
C GLY A 191 -22.88 -18.38 -14.68
N ARG A 192 -23.32 -19.11 -15.72
CA ARG A 192 -24.38 -20.11 -15.59
C ARG A 192 -23.88 -21.54 -15.34
N PHE A 193 -22.73 -21.88 -15.92
CA PHE A 193 -22.29 -23.28 -16.00
C PHE A 193 -20.93 -23.55 -15.37
N SER A 194 -20.10 -22.52 -15.16
CA SER A 194 -18.77 -22.73 -14.60
C SER A 194 -18.84 -23.00 -13.10
N GLU A 195 -18.00 -23.92 -12.64
CA GLU A 195 -17.85 -24.31 -11.24
C GLU A 195 -16.61 -23.67 -10.59
N CYS A 196 -16.14 -22.55 -11.17
CA CYS A 196 -15.04 -21.76 -10.61
C CYS A 196 -15.58 -20.51 -9.91
N PRO A 197 -14.96 -20.01 -8.81
CA PRO A 197 -15.36 -18.75 -8.19
C PRO A 197 -15.44 -17.55 -9.13
N THR A 198 -14.64 -17.51 -10.20
CA THR A 198 -14.68 -16.45 -11.22
C THR A 198 -15.99 -16.43 -12.02
N ALA A 199 -16.83 -17.47 -11.94
CA ALA A 199 -18.16 -17.50 -12.57
C ALA A 199 -19.01 -16.27 -12.19
N LEU A 200 -18.87 -15.80 -10.94
CA LEU A 200 -19.54 -14.59 -10.45
C LEU A 200 -19.13 -13.32 -11.23
N GLU A 201 -17.93 -13.31 -11.80
CA GLU A 201 -17.39 -12.25 -12.67
C GLU A 201 -17.44 -12.65 -14.16
N GLY A 202 -18.30 -13.61 -14.52
CA GLY A 202 -18.41 -14.10 -15.89
C GLY A 202 -17.21 -14.93 -16.34
N GLY A 203 -16.53 -15.60 -15.42
CA GLY A 203 -15.33 -16.38 -15.70
C GLY A 203 -14.07 -15.55 -15.92
N LYS A 204 -14.12 -14.23 -15.68
CA LYS A 204 -12.97 -13.34 -15.90
C LYS A 204 -11.87 -13.63 -14.86
N ILE A 205 -10.67 -13.95 -15.34
CA ILE A 205 -9.46 -14.09 -14.53
C ILE A 205 -8.72 -12.74 -14.46
N GLY A 206 -8.81 -11.93 -15.53
CA GLY A 206 -8.10 -10.66 -15.65
C GLY A 206 -6.81 -10.80 -16.44
N TRP A 207 -5.84 -9.91 -16.18
CA TRP A 207 -4.54 -9.91 -16.86
C TRP A 207 -3.61 -10.98 -16.28
N VAL A 208 -3.34 -12.01 -17.05
CA VAL A 208 -2.53 -13.17 -16.65
C VAL A 208 -1.16 -13.08 -17.31
N SER A 209 -0.10 -13.20 -16.51
CA SER A 209 1.28 -13.40 -16.97
C SER A 209 1.61 -14.89 -16.99
N ARG A 210 2.59 -15.31 -17.81
CA ARG A 210 3.05 -16.72 -17.85
C ARG A 210 3.45 -17.22 -16.46
N GLY A 211 3.11 -18.48 -16.17
CA GLY A 211 3.42 -19.15 -14.91
C GLY A 211 2.40 -18.93 -13.80
N MET A 212 1.28 -18.25 -14.07
CA MET A 212 0.22 -17.97 -13.09
C MET A 212 -0.91 -19.01 -13.09
N LEU A 213 -1.00 -19.84 -14.13
CA LEU A 213 -2.01 -20.91 -14.26
C LEU A 213 -1.35 -22.30 -14.19
N TYR A 214 -2.17 -23.34 -14.08
CA TYR A 214 -1.68 -24.72 -14.27
C TYR A 214 -0.95 -24.86 -15.62
N PRO A 215 0.15 -25.63 -15.71
CA PRO A 215 1.00 -25.66 -16.91
C PRO A 215 0.24 -25.91 -18.23
N ALA A 216 -0.77 -26.77 -18.22
CA ALA A 216 -1.60 -27.04 -19.39
C ALA A 216 -2.45 -25.81 -19.80
N LEU A 217 -3.05 -25.13 -18.84
CA LEU A 217 -3.85 -23.92 -19.07
C LEU A 217 -2.97 -22.74 -19.47
N ASP A 218 -1.79 -22.58 -18.85
CA ASP A 218 -0.84 -21.53 -19.18
C ASP A 218 -0.33 -21.68 -20.62
N SER A 219 0.15 -22.89 -20.97
CA SER A 219 0.61 -23.21 -22.32
C SER A 219 -0.47 -22.94 -23.38
N GLN A 220 -1.72 -23.35 -23.11
CA GLN A 220 -2.84 -23.11 -24.01
C GLN A 220 -3.26 -21.64 -24.07
N LEU A 221 -3.43 -20.96 -22.93
CA LEU A 221 -3.78 -19.54 -22.91
C LEU A 221 -2.78 -18.74 -23.73
N PHE A 222 -1.50 -19.06 -23.61
CA PHE A 222 -0.41 -18.35 -24.26
C PHE A 222 -0.11 -18.79 -25.72
N SER A 223 -0.83 -19.76 -26.26
CA SER A 223 -0.78 -20.11 -27.69
C SER A 223 -1.87 -19.40 -28.51
N LEU A 224 -2.91 -18.87 -27.86
CA LEU A 224 -4.06 -18.23 -28.50
C LEU A 224 -3.74 -16.89 -29.18
N ALA A 225 -4.56 -16.50 -30.15
CA ALA A 225 -4.60 -15.12 -30.61
C ALA A 225 -5.52 -14.26 -29.72
N ALA A 226 -5.47 -12.94 -29.88
CA ALA A 226 -6.47 -12.07 -29.27
C ALA A 226 -7.86 -12.41 -29.81
N ASN A 227 -8.85 -12.41 -28.92
CA ASN A 227 -10.22 -12.84 -29.13
C ASN A 227 -10.41 -14.33 -29.50
N ASP A 228 -9.44 -15.20 -29.24
CA ASP A 228 -9.48 -16.63 -29.60
C ASP A 228 -9.75 -17.56 -28.39
N LEU A 229 -10.26 -18.76 -28.67
CA LEU A 229 -10.71 -19.76 -27.70
C LEU A 229 -9.82 -21.01 -27.72
N SER A 230 -9.49 -21.52 -26.53
CA SER A 230 -8.75 -22.78 -26.43
C SER A 230 -9.55 -23.99 -26.90
N PRO A 231 -8.88 -25.11 -27.24
CA PRO A 231 -9.51 -26.43 -27.12
C PRO A 231 -10.00 -26.68 -25.69
N VAL A 232 -10.73 -27.77 -25.47
CA VAL A 232 -10.98 -28.24 -24.11
C VAL A 232 -9.63 -28.67 -23.52
N VAL A 233 -9.29 -28.14 -22.35
CA VAL A 233 -8.02 -28.40 -21.67
C VAL A 233 -8.30 -29.08 -20.35
N GLU A 234 -7.60 -30.18 -20.08
CA GLU A 234 -7.72 -30.89 -18.81
C GLU A 234 -6.73 -30.33 -17.78
N SER A 235 -7.18 -30.27 -16.52
CA SER A 235 -6.33 -30.03 -15.36
C SER A 235 -6.78 -30.93 -14.20
N PRO A 236 -6.03 -31.00 -13.09
CA PRO A 236 -6.45 -31.75 -11.91
C PRO A 236 -7.82 -31.37 -11.33
N MET A 237 -8.37 -30.20 -11.70
CA MET A 237 -9.68 -29.74 -11.26
C MET A 237 -10.84 -30.20 -12.16
N GLY A 238 -10.54 -30.70 -13.37
CA GLY A 238 -11.54 -31.03 -14.38
C GLY A 238 -11.21 -30.41 -15.74
N LEU A 239 -12.26 -30.10 -16.52
CA LEU A 239 -12.13 -29.63 -17.90
C LEU A 239 -12.35 -28.12 -18.00
N HIS A 240 -11.55 -27.48 -18.84
CA HIS A 240 -11.50 -26.03 -18.99
C HIS A 240 -11.68 -25.62 -20.44
N VAL A 241 -12.31 -24.46 -20.63
CA VAL A 241 -12.20 -23.68 -21.87
C VAL A 241 -11.71 -22.30 -21.49
N LEU A 242 -10.73 -21.78 -22.22
CA LEU A 242 -10.12 -20.48 -22.02
C LEU A 242 -10.50 -19.57 -23.19
N TRP A 243 -10.66 -18.29 -22.90
CA TRP A 243 -10.79 -17.24 -23.90
C TRP A 243 -9.73 -16.17 -23.64
N CYS A 244 -8.91 -15.90 -24.65
CA CYS A 244 -7.98 -14.78 -24.63
C CYS A 244 -8.70 -13.58 -25.25
N GLU A 245 -9.25 -12.69 -24.44
CA GLU A 245 -9.96 -11.49 -24.92
C GLU A 245 -8.99 -10.52 -25.60
N GLU A 246 -7.86 -10.22 -24.94
CA GLU A 246 -6.87 -9.24 -25.39
C GLU A 246 -5.45 -9.70 -25.04
N ILE A 247 -4.49 -9.37 -25.90
CA ILE A 247 -3.05 -9.59 -25.65
C ILE A 247 -2.40 -8.23 -25.43
N ARG A 248 -1.78 -8.08 -24.26
CA ARG A 248 -0.88 -6.97 -23.96
C ARG A 248 0.55 -7.47 -24.17
N PRO A 249 1.26 -7.01 -25.21
CA PRO A 249 2.59 -7.50 -25.49
C PRO A 249 3.56 -7.12 -24.37
N ALA A 250 4.63 -7.91 -24.28
CA ALA A 250 5.77 -7.54 -23.47
C ALA A 250 6.24 -6.15 -23.88
N SER A 251 6.52 -5.30 -22.91
CA SER A 251 7.03 -3.95 -23.16
C SER A 251 8.10 -3.63 -22.16
N GLU A 252 9.17 -3.02 -22.63
CA GLU A 252 10.19 -2.48 -21.75
C GLU A 252 9.79 -1.05 -21.38
N LEU A 253 9.89 -0.72 -20.10
CA LEU A 253 9.87 0.68 -19.70
C LEU A 253 11.07 1.36 -20.37
N PRO A 254 10.87 2.48 -21.09
CA PRO A 254 11.98 3.19 -21.73
C PRO A 254 13.10 3.44 -20.72
N LYS A 255 14.35 3.21 -21.13
CA LYS A 255 15.51 3.36 -20.24
C LYS A 255 15.50 4.69 -19.48
N ALA A 256 15.14 5.79 -20.16
CA ALA A 256 15.04 7.11 -19.54
C ALA A 256 14.07 7.14 -18.34
N ASP A 257 12.89 6.54 -18.50
CA ASP A 257 11.87 6.47 -17.46
C ASP A 257 12.29 5.53 -16.33
N ALA A 258 12.92 4.40 -16.65
CA ALA A 258 13.47 3.48 -15.66
C ALA A 258 14.55 4.15 -14.80
N LEU A 259 15.50 4.85 -15.43
CA LEU A 259 16.53 5.62 -14.71
C LEU A 259 15.91 6.73 -13.86
N ALA A 260 14.92 7.45 -14.35
CA ALA A 260 14.21 8.47 -13.58
C ALA A 260 13.50 7.89 -12.34
N GLN A 261 12.88 6.72 -12.49
CA GLN A 261 12.25 6.00 -11.37
C GLN A 261 13.30 5.56 -10.33
N ILE A 262 14.41 4.96 -10.77
CA ILE A 262 15.50 4.55 -9.86
C ILE A 262 16.07 5.76 -9.12
N ARG A 263 16.37 6.85 -9.84
CA ARG A 263 16.88 8.09 -9.27
C ARG A 263 15.98 8.62 -8.17
N ARG A 264 14.67 8.73 -8.43
CA ARG A 264 13.69 9.19 -7.44
C ARG A 264 13.68 8.28 -6.21
N GLN A 265 13.64 6.97 -6.39
CA GLN A 265 13.60 6.01 -5.29
C GLN A 265 14.88 6.04 -4.45
N TRP A 266 16.05 6.12 -5.08
CA TRP A 266 17.33 6.11 -4.39
C TRP A 266 17.58 7.44 -3.68
N ARG A 267 17.18 8.57 -4.29
CA ARG A 267 17.22 9.88 -3.64
C ARG A 267 16.37 9.88 -2.38
N GLU A 268 15.14 9.39 -2.47
CA GLU A 268 14.24 9.27 -1.31
C GLU A 268 14.83 8.37 -0.21
N LYS A 269 15.36 7.19 -0.58
CA LYS A 269 16.05 6.32 0.40
C LYS A 269 17.24 7.00 1.06
N ARG A 270 18.01 7.78 0.29
CA ARG A 270 19.17 8.52 0.81
C ARG A 270 18.75 9.63 1.77
N ARG A 271 17.70 10.40 1.43
CA ARG A 271 17.06 11.40 2.30
C ARG A 271 16.66 10.79 3.65
N GLN A 272 15.91 9.69 3.63
CA GLN A 272 15.45 8.98 4.83
C GLN A 272 16.61 8.43 5.67
N GLN A 273 17.62 7.84 5.02
CA GLN A 273 18.81 7.34 5.71
C GLN A 273 19.56 8.48 6.41
N TYR A 274 19.72 9.61 5.73
CA TYR A 274 20.41 10.79 6.26
C TYR A 274 19.66 11.40 7.45
N GLN A 275 18.33 11.58 7.34
CA GLN A 275 17.49 11.99 8.46
C GLN A 275 17.62 11.05 9.66
N ARG A 276 17.59 9.72 9.43
CA ARG A 276 17.72 8.73 10.51
C ARG A 276 19.08 8.81 11.20
N GLN A 277 20.16 9.00 10.44
CA GLN A 277 21.51 9.19 11.00
C GLN A 277 21.57 10.46 11.83
N TRP A 278 21.07 11.58 11.30
CA TRP A 278 20.99 12.85 12.00
C TRP A 278 20.16 12.76 13.30
N LEU A 279 19.00 12.09 13.27
CA LEU A 279 18.17 11.85 14.46
C LEU A 279 18.92 11.05 15.53
N ALA A 280 19.72 10.06 15.13
CA ALA A 280 20.55 9.30 16.06
C ALA A 280 21.67 10.15 16.66
N GLU A 281 22.23 11.10 15.90
CA GLU A 281 23.28 12.01 16.36
C GLU A 281 22.78 13.05 17.36
N ILE A 282 21.62 13.68 17.10
CA ILE A 282 21.05 14.68 18.03
C ILE A 282 20.54 14.08 19.35
N LEU A 283 20.35 12.76 19.38
CA LEU A 283 19.89 12.03 20.57
C LEU A 283 21.03 11.48 21.43
N ARG A 284 22.27 11.46 20.92
CA ARG A 284 23.48 11.13 21.69
C ARG A 284 23.78 12.21 22.70
#